data_AF-E2PUW5-F1
#
_entry.id   AF-E2PUW5-F1
#
_cell.length_a   1.000
_cell.length_b   1.000
_cell.length_c   1.000
_cell.angle_alpha   90.00
_cell.angle_beta   90.00
_cell.angle_gamma   90.00
#
_symmetry.space_group_name_H-M   'P 1'
#
loop_
_entity.id
_entity.type
_entity.pdbx_description
1 polymer ?
#
loop_
_entity_poly.entity_id
_entity_poly.type
_entity_poly.pdbx_seq_one_letter_code
_entity_poly.pdbx_strand_id
1 'polypeptide(L)'
;MPPGDHPALPCRREPRTEAHPVPPTHDEGAHMDAFTAGLLQRIKAAESDLTLARESGDDFLADVEQAELDDLRRLAAEHGVRVG
;
A
#
# COMPACT_ATOMS: atom_id res chain seq x y z
N MET A 1 -61.31 -34.76 15.19
CA MET A 1 -60.07 -33.98 15.01
C MET A 1 -59.36 -33.92 16.36
N PRO A 2 -58.18 -34.54 16.55
CA PRO A 2 -57.33 -34.23 17.70
C PRO A 2 -56.36 -33.10 17.35
N PRO A 3 -56.13 -32.10 18.22
CA PRO A 3 -55.04 -31.15 18.03
C PRO A 3 -53.71 -31.72 18.57
N GLY A 4 -52.76 -31.85 17.64
CA GLY A 4 -51.43 -31.23 17.73
C GLY A 4 -50.49 -31.63 18.88
N ASP A 5 -49.53 -32.49 18.52
CA ASP A 5 -48.25 -32.74 19.17
C ASP A 5 -47.34 -31.48 19.14
N HIS A 6 -46.58 -31.22 20.23
CA HIS A 6 -45.10 -31.06 20.23
C HIS A 6 -44.57 -30.37 21.51
N PRO A 7 -43.47 -30.88 22.11
CA PRO A 7 -42.80 -30.29 23.27
C PRO A 7 -41.79 -29.19 22.88
N ALA A 8 -41.73 -28.12 23.68
CA ALA A 8 -40.73 -27.06 23.56
C ALA A 8 -39.39 -27.48 24.20
N LEU A 9 -38.30 -27.49 23.41
CA LEU A 9 -36.93 -27.60 23.89
C LEU A 9 -36.38 -26.20 24.24
N PRO A 10 -35.65 -25.99 25.35
CA PRO A 10 -35.00 -24.72 25.61
C PRO A 10 -33.71 -24.56 24.81
N CYS A 11 -33.61 -23.47 24.06
CA CYS A 11 -32.38 -23.05 23.39
C CYS A 11 -31.33 -22.65 24.42
N ARG A 12 -30.27 -23.45 24.59
CA ARG A 12 -29.02 -23.00 25.23
C ARG A 12 -28.33 -22.01 24.31
N ARG A 13 -28.12 -20.78 24.77
CA ARG A 13 -27.22 -19.80 24.13
C ARG A 13 -25.97 -19.65 24.99
N GLU A 14 -24.88 -20.28 24.56
CA GLU A 14 -23.54 -20.01 25.08
C GLU A 14 -23.06 -18.67 24.50
N PRO A 15 -22.45 -17.76 25.29
CA PRO A 15 -21.78 -16.59 24.74
C PRO A 15 -20.44 -17.01 24.13
N ARG A 16 -20.29 -16.87 22.81
CA ARG A 16 -18.97 -16.97 22.16
C ARG A 16 -18.16 -15.74 22.55
N THR A 17 -17.14 -15.93 23.39
CA THR A 17 -16.01 -14.99 23.50
C THR A 17 -15.25 -15.07 22.18
N GLU A 18 -15.63 -14.23 21.22
CA GLU A 18 -14.84 -13.97 20.04
C GLU A 18 -13.77 -12.96 20.43
N ALA A 19 -12.57 -13.47 20.73
CA ALA A 19 -11.40 -12.65 20.93
C ALA A 19 -11.14 -11.88 19.64
N HIS A 20 -11.50 -10.59 19.62
CA HIS A 20 -11.12 -9.70 18.54
C HIS A 20 -9.59 -9.66 18.49
N PRO A 21 -8.94 -9.95 17.34
CA PRO A 21 -7.52 -9.71 17.21
C PRO A 21 -7.29 -8.21 17.34
N VAL A 22 -6.53 -7.81 18.35
CA VAL A 22 -5.98 -6.46 18.41
C VAL A 22 -5.16 -6.23 17.13
N PRO A 23 -5.44 -5.18 16.34
CA PRO A 23 -4.59 -4.87 15.19
C PRO A 23 -3.18 -4.60 15.72
N PRO A 24 -2.12 -5.14 15.09
CA PRO A 24 -0.75 -4.90 15.54
C PRO A 24 -0.52 -3.39 15.57
N THR A 25 -0.10 -2.87 16.71
CA THR A 25 0.38 -1.49 16.82
C THR A 25 1.52 -1.33 15.85
N HIS A 26 1.38 -0.41 14.92
CA HIS A 26 2.33 -0.16 13.83
C HIS A 26 3.78 -0.18 14.34
N ASP A 27 4.53 -1.17 13.87
CA ASP A 27 5.98 -1.11 13.83
C ASP A 27 6.37 0.17 13.06
N GLU A 28 7.09 1.07 13.72
CA GLU A 28 7.62 2.30 13.14
C GLU A 28 8.49 2.04 11.89
N GLY A 29 8.97 0.80 11.72
CA GLY A 29 9.68 0.32 10.54
C GLY A 29 8.81 0.06 9.30
N ALA A 30 7.53 -0.32 9.45
CA ALA A 30 6.65 -0.58 8.31
C ALA A 30 6.32 0.69 7.51
N HIS A 31 6.32 1.86 8.17
CA HIS A 31 6.13 3.15 7.51
C HIS A 31 7.38 3.60 6.73
N MET A 32 8.58 3.36 7.27
CA MET A 32 9.83 3.65 6.56
C MET A 32 9.97 2.83 5.28
N ASP A 33 9.64 1.53 5.33
CA ASP A 33 9.71 0.66 4.18
C ASP A 33 8.64 0.98 3.13
N ALA A 34 7.42 1.36 3.55
CA ALA A 34 6.36 1.77 2.63
C ALA A 34 6.67 3.08 1.89
N PHE A 35 7.20 4.08 2.61
CA PHE A 35 7.65 5.34 2.00
C PHE A 35 8.83 5.09 1.04
N THR A 36 9.83 4.31 1.49
CA THR A 36 11.01 3.97 0.69
C THR A 36 10.62 3.19 -0.56
N ALA A 37 9.75 2.18 -0.43
CA ALA A 37 9.23 1.41 -1.56
C ALA A 37 8.44 2.30 -2.53
N GLY A 38 7.60 3.19 -2.02
CA GLY A 38 6.87 4.15 -2.84
C GLY A 38 7.78 5.14 -3.57
N LEU A 39 8.88 5.56 -2.94
CA LEU A 39 9.87 6.45 -3.55
C LEU A 39 10.63 5.74 -4.68
N LEU A 40 11.10 4.52 -4.44
CA LEU A 40 11.78 3.70 -5.45
C LEU A 40 10.86 3.38 -6.64
N GLN A 41 9.57 3.12 -6.39
CA GLN A 41 8.60 2.87 -7.44
C GLN A 41 8.41 4.11 -8.34
N ARG A 42 8.32 5.31 -7.75
CA ARG A 42 8.19 6.54 -8.51
C ARG A 42 9.44 6.88 -9.31
N ILE A 43 10.63 6.64 -8.75
CA ILE A 43 11.90 6.79 -9.49
C ILE A 43 11.89 5.92 -10.75
N LYS A 44 11.53 4.64 -10.62
CA LYS A 44 11.46 3.72 -11.77
C LYS A 44 10.43 4.15 -12.81
N ALA A 45 9.30 4.70 -12.36
CA ALA A 45 8.27 5.23 -13.26
C ALA A 45 8.82 6.42 -14.06
N ALA A 46 9.36 7.44 -13.39
CA ALA A 46 9.97 8.59 -14.02
C ALA A 46 11.13 8.21 -14.96
N GLU A 47 11.95 7.22 -14.62
CA GLU A 47 13.01 6.71 -15.52
C GLU A 47 12.44 6.07 -16.80
N SER A 48 11.35 5.31 -16.66
CA SER A 48 10.67 4.68 -17.79
C SER A 48 10.00 5.72 -18.68
N ASP A 49 9.30 6.69 -18.07
CA ASP A 49 8.59 7.77 -18.75
C ASP A 49 9.57 8.73 -19.44
N LEU A 50 10.69 9.06 -18.79
CA LEU A 50 11.80 9.81 -19.39
C LEU A 50 12.40 9.08 -20.60
N THR A 51 12.59 7.77 -20.50
CA THR A 51 13.09 6.96 -21.63
C THR A 51 12.10 7.03 -22.79
N LEU A 52 10.81 6.85 -22.52
CA LEU A 52 9.76 6.93 -23.54
C LEU A 52 9.67 8.33 -24.17
N ALA A 53 9.77 9.41 -23.38
CA ALA A 53 9.77 10.79 -23.86
C ALA A 53 10.95 11.07 -24.79
N ARG A 54 12.15 10.57 -24.44
CA ARG A 54 13.34 10.68 -25.29
C ARG A 54 13.20 9.89 -26.58
N GLU A 55 12.63 8.68 -26.53
CA GLU A 55 12.42 7.83 -27.70
C GLU A 55 11.35 8.40 -28.65
N SER A 56 10.32 9.07 -28.12
CA SER A 56 9.27 9.71 -28.90
C SER A 56 9.66 11.08 -29.45
N GLY A 57 10.75 11.67 -28.95
CA GLY A 57 11.20 13.03 -29.31
C GLY A 57 10.37 14.14 -28.68
N ASP A 58 9.71 13.85 -27.54
CA ASP A 58 9.00 14.86 -26.76
C ASP A 58 9.97 15.54 -25.79
N ASP A 59 10.70 16.54 -26.28
CA ASP A 59 11.72 17.25 -25.51
C ASP A 59 11.14 17.93 -24.26
N PHE A 60 9.89 18.40 -24.32
CA PHE A 60 9.24 19.04 -23.17
C PHE A 60 8.91 18.01 -22.09
N LEU A 61 8.32 16.88 -22.46
CA LEU A 61 8.06 15.79 -21.52
C LEU A 61 9.37 15.26 -20.93
N ALA A 62 10.41 15.12 -21.74
CA ALA A 62 11.73 14.67 -21.27
C ALA A 62 12.33 15.62 -20.21
N ASP A 63 12.21 16.94 -20.39
CA ASP A 63 12.67 17.91 -19.40
C ASP A 63 11.87 17.83 -18.09
N VAL A 64 10.55 17.63 -18.18
CA VAL A 64 9.68 17.47 -17.01
C VAL A 64 10.05 16.20 -16.23
N GLU A 65 10.13 15.06 -16.91
CA GLU A 65 10.46 13.77 -16.26
C GLU A 65 11.88 13.78 -15.69
N GLN A 66 12.83 14.45 -16.35
CA GLN A 66 14.19 14.60 -15.84
C GLN A 66 14.22 15.43 -14.53
N ALA A 67 13.44 16.52 -14.46
CA ALA A 67 13.36 17.34 -13.25
C ALA A 67 12.71 16.58 -12.08
N GLU A 68 11.62 15.84 -12.33
CA GLU A 68 11.01 14.98 -11.32
C GLU A 68 11.99 13.90 -10.83
N LEU A 69 12.70 13.24 -11.75
CA LEU A 69 13.68 12.23 -11.41
C LEU A 69 14.82 12.78 -10.53
N ASP A 70 15.29 13.98 -10.82
CA ASP A 70 16.32 14.65 -10.01
C ASP A 70 15.82 15.00 -8.60
N ASP A 71 14.58 15.48 -8.48
CA ASP A 71 13.94 15.73 -7.19
C ASP A 71 13.73 14.45 -6.38
N LEU A 72 13.27 13.37 -7.02
CA LEU A 72 13.09 12.06 -6.38
C LEU A 72 14.42 11.46 -5.91
N ARG A 73 15.50 11.61 -6.69
CA ARG A 73 16.85 11.19 -6.30
C ARG A 73 17.38 12.01 -5.13
N ARG A 74 17.11 13.32 -5.09
CA ARG A 74 17.45 14.17 -3.94
C ARG A 74 16.71 13.72 -2.68
N LEU A 75 15.39 13.51 -2.78
CA LEU A 75 14.59 12.98 -1.67
C LEU A 75 15.12 11.62 -1.19
N ALA A 76 15.48 10.73 -2.11
CA ALA A 76 16.05 9.44 -1.76
C ALA A 76 17.35 9.60 -0.95
N ALA A 77 18.25 10.49 -1.39
CA ALA A 77 19.49 10.77 -0.68
C ALA A 77 19.26 11.38 0.71
N GLU A 78 18.31 12.31 0.85
CA GLU A 78 17.91 12.91 2.14
C GLU A 78 17.39 11.86 3.13
N HIS A 79 16.70 10.84 2.64
CA HIS A 79 16.17 9.73 3.44
C HIS A 79 17.13 8.52 3.57
N GLY A 80 18.35 8.61 3.00
CA GLY A 80 19.36 7.54 3.07
C GLY A 80 19.13 6.35 2.13
N VAL A 81 18.24 6.49 1.15
CA VAL A 81 17.91 5.48 0.15
C VAL A 81 18.93 5.55 -1.00
N ARG A 82 19.65 4.45 -1.25
CA ARG A 82 20.56 4.35 -2.40
C ARG A 82 19.77 4.01 -3.67
N VAL A 83 19.85 4.90 -4.64
CA VAL A 83 19.36 4.73 -6.01
C VAL A 83 20.57 4.40 -6.87
N GLY A 84 20.50 3.37 -7.71
CA GLY A 84 21.63 2.86 -8.49
C GLY A 84 21.23 2.36 -9.86
#